data_AF-A0A1I4YDU1-F1
#
_entry.id   AF-A0A1I4YDU1-F1
#
_cell.length_a   1.000
_cell.length_b   1.000
_cell.length_c   1.000
_cell.angle_alpha   90.00
_cell.angle_beta   90.00
_cell.angle_gamma   90.00
#
_symmetry.space_group_name_H-M   'P 1'
#
loop_
_entity.id
_entity.type
_entity.pdbx_description
1 polymer ?
#
loop_
_entity_poly.entity_id
_entity_poly.type
_entity_poly.pdbx_seq_one_letter_code
_entity_poly.pdbx_strand_id
1 'polypeptide(L)'
;MGDSVSGVGNPNDFVACLMKGCITIGAYPELPRQWKEFVSVDYVSAALLAIATDIRNLGQAYHLVPEREQSIDIDEFFRLLEECHGYPLESLPYNEWLSRLTADPHLDENALLPLLPMLAERVYQQRSRWEVNENMPIYDIQNTNSALANAANPVHFTPMGKELLSKYLAYYLPKSGQ
;
A
#
# COMPACT_ATOMS: atom_id res chain seq x y z
N MET A 1 -2.98 0.95 -5.34
CA MET A 1 -2.58 2.35 -5.11
C MET A 1 -3.19 3.23 -6.18
N GLY A 2 -3.04 4.56 -6.07
CA GLY A 2 -3.50 5.51 -7.09
C GLY A 2 -2.71 5.45 -8.39
N ASP A 3 -2.95 6.43 -9.25
CA ASP A 3 -2.27 6.64 -10.53
C ASP A 3 -0.84 7.19 -10.30
N SER A 4 0.15 6.63 -10.99
CA SER A 4 1.56 6.95 -10.74
C SER A 4 1.98 8.35 -11.21
N VAL A 5 1.20 8.97 -12.09
CA VAL A 5 1.51 10.29 -12.68
C VAL A 5 0.83 11.39 -11.88
N SER A 6 -0.48 11.29 -11.73
CA SER A 6 -1.34 12.29 -11.09
C SER A 6 -1.44 12.14 -9.57
N GLY A 7 -1.13 10.96 -9.02
CA GLY A 7 -1.33 10.64 -7.61
C GLY A 7 -2.79 10.40 -7.21
N VAL A 8 -3.73 10.51 -8.15
CA VAL A 8 -5.16 10.33 -7.89
C VAL A 8 -5.44 8.87 -7.53
N GLY A 9 -6.09 8.65 -6.39
CA GLY A 9 -6.47 7.32 -5.93
C GLY A 9 -7.70 7.36 -5.05
N ASN A 10 -8.09 6.23 -4.47
CA ASN A 10 -9.24 6.17 -3.58
C ASN A 10 -8.80 6.60 -2.16
N PRO A 11 -9.23 7.77 -1.65
CA PRO A 11 -8.81 8.25 -0.32
C PRO A 11 -9.33 7.39 0.83
N ASN A 12 -10.27 6.47 0.56
CA ASN A 12 -10.83 5.51 1.51
C ASN A 12 -10.25 4.10 1.34
N ASP A 13 -9.22 3.92 0.50
CA ASP A 13 -8.51 2.64 0.43
C ASP A 13 -7.68 2.39 1.70
N PHE A 14 -7.33 1.12 1.93
CA PHE A 14 -6.62 0.71 3.13
C PHE A 14 -5.31 1.48 3.36
N VAL A 15 -4.49 1.67 2.32
CA VAL A 15 -3.17 2.31 2.45
C VAL A 15 -3.34 3.81 2.65
N ALA A 16 -4.30 4.45 1.96
CA ALA A 16 -4.64 5.84 2.17
C ALA A 16 -5.10 6.11 3.61
N CYS A 17 -6.02 5.29 4.13
CA CYS A 17 -6.47 5.38 5.52
C CYS A 17 -5.32 5.12 6.50
N LEU A 18 -4.45 4.15 6.23
CA LEU A 18 -3.31 3.83 7.07
C LEU A 18 -2.32 5.00 7.17
N MET A 19 -1.92 5.59 6.05
CA MET A 19 -1.04 6.76 6.05
C MET A 19 -1.65 7.91 6.84
N LYS A 20 -2.90 8.27 6.53
CA LYS A 20 -3.59 9.40 7.16
C LYS A 20 -3.73 9.17 8.67
N GLY A 21 -4.21 8.01 9.08
CA GLY A 21 -4.44 7.71 10.50
C GLY A 21 -3.15 7.64 11.31
N CYS A 22 -2.09 7.03 10.77
CA CYS A 22 -0.78 7.01 11.43
C CYS A 22 -0.15 8.41 11.53
N ILE A 23 -0.31 9.25 10.50
CA ILE A 23 0.11 10.66 10.56
C ILE A 23 -0.67 11.43 11.63
N THR A 24 -2.00 11.25 11.70
CA THR A 24 -2.85 11.92 12.69
C THR A 24 -2.43 11.62 14.13
N ILE A 25 -2.09 10.37 14.45
CA ILE A 25 -1.68 9.98 15.81
C ILE A 25 -0.16 10.06 16.05
N GLY A 26 0.60 10.48 15.03
CA GLY A 26 2.06 10.61 15.08
C GLY A 26 2.81 9.29 15.31
N ALA A 27 2.23 8.14 14.95
CA ALA A 27 2.83 6.84 15.20
C ALA A 27 2.37 5.77 14.21
N TYR A 28 3.23 4.76 13.98
CA TYR A 28 2.94 3.58 13.16
C TYR A 28 3.31 2.28 13.89
N PRO A 29 2.69 1.14 13.51
CA PRO A 29 2.97 -0.13 14.16
C PRO A 29 4.17 -0.84 13.54
N GLU A 30 4.98 -1.47 14.38
CA GLU A 30 6.02 -2.41 13.99
C GLU A 30 5.40 -3.73 13.53
N LEU A 31 5.66 -4.10 12.27
CA LEU A 31 5.09 -5.29 11.63
C LEU A 31 6.16 -5.98 10.76
N PRO A 32 7.16 -6.61 11.40
CA PRO A 32 8.30 -7.16 10.68
C PRO A 32 7.89 -8.28 9.73
N ARG A 33 8.55 -8.34 8.56
CA ARG A 33 8.33 -9.36 7.51
C ARG A 33 6.95 -9.29 6.86
N GLN A 34 6.30 -8.13 6.93
CA GLN A 34 5.05 -7.90 6.23
C GLN A 34 5.27 -7.10 4.95
N TRP A 35 5.45 -7.83 3.86
CA TRP A 35 5.66 -7.28 2.52
C TRP A 35 4.37 -6.74 1.92
N LYS A 36 4.49 -5.70 1.09
CA LYS A 36 3.36 -5.08 0.40
C LYS A 36 3.65 -4.93 -1.08
N GLU A 37 2.71 -5.45 -1.87
CA GLU A 37 2.72 -5.34 -3.33
C GLU A 37 2.06 -4.03 -3.74
N PHE A 38 2.82 -2.94 -3.72
CA PHE A 38 2.32 -1.63 -4.13
C PHE A 38 2.32 -1.52 -5.65
N VAL A 39 1.12 -1.60 -6.24
CA VAL A 39 0.91 -1.38 -7.67
C VAL A 39 -0.01 -0.19 -7.92
N SER A 40 0.40 0.64 -8.88
CA SER A 40 -0.38 1.79 -9.33
C SER A 40 -1.46 1.37 -10.32
N VAL A 41 -2.59 2.09 -10.33
CA VAL A 41 -3.77 1.71 -11.11
C VAL A 41 -3.54 1.83 -12.63
N ASP A 42 -2.70 2.77 -13.06
CA ASP A 42 -2.29 2.98 -14.44
C ASP A 42 -1.47 1.80 -14.97
N TYR A 43 -0.54 1.28 -14.17
CA TYR A 43 0.19 0.06 -14.51
C TYR A 43 -0.76 -1.13 -14.67
N VAL A 44 -1.62 -1.37 -13.67
CA VAL A 44 -2.56 -2.51 -13.69
C VAL A 44 -3.49 -2.43 -14.90
N SER A 45 -4.01 -1.24 -15.20
CA SER A 45 -4.92 -1.01 -16.33
C SER A 45 -4.22 -1.22 -17.68
N ALA A 46 -3.01 -0.69 -17.84
CA ALA A 46 -2.22 -0.86 -19.05
C ALA A 46 -1.80 -2.32 -19.26
N ALA A 47 -1.35 -3.00 -18.19
CA ALA A 47 -0.98 -4.40 -18.23
C ALA A 47 -2.16 -5.30 -18.60
N LEU A 48 -3.33 -5.07 -17.99
CA LEU A 48 -4.55 -5.83 -18.27
C LEU A 48 -4.96 -5.68 -19.74
N LEU A 49 -4.93 -4.46 -20.28
CA LEU A 49 -5.25 -4.21 -21.69
C LEU A 49 -4.23 -4.88 -22.63
N ALA A 50 -2.93 -4.77 -22.32
CA ALA A 50 -1.86 -5.39 -23.10
C ALA A 50 -2.01 -6.92 -23.14
N ILE A 51 -2.35 -7.53 -22.01
CA ILE A 51 -2.54 -8.98 -21.91
C ILE A 51 -3.81 -9.41 -22.66
N ALA A 52 -4.95 -8.75 -22.42
CA ALA A 52 -6.25 -9.15 -22.92
C ALA A 52 -6.41 -8.98 -24.44
N THR A 53 -5.59 -8.14 -25.07
CA THR A 53 -5.65 -7.85 -26.52
C THR A 53 -4.91 -8.87 -27.38
N ASP A 54 -4.14 -9.78 -26.79
CA ASP A 54 -3.42 -10.83 -27.51
C ASP A 54 -4.03 -12.21 -27.24
N ILE A 55 -4.52 -12.85 -28.30
CA ILE A 55 -5.17 -14.18 -28.23
C ILE A 55 -4.24 -15.26 -27.67
N ARG A 56 -2.91 -15.09 -27.79
CA ARG A 56 -1.91 -16.03 -27.26
C ARG A 56 -1.92 -16.10 -25.73
N ASN A 57 -2.48 -15.10 -25.07
CA ASN A 57 -2.59 -15.01 -23.61
C ASN A 57 -3.83 -15.73 -23.05
N LEU A 58 -4.68 -16.31 -23.90
CA LEU A 58 -5.88 -17.02 -23.45
C LEU A 58 -5.53 -18.29 -22.64
N GLY A 59 -6.35 -18.56 -21.62
CA GLY A 59 -6.24 -19.76 -20.79
C GLY A 59 -5.10 -19.74 -19.77
N GLN A 60 -4.46 -18.58 -19.56
CA GLN A 60 -3.39 -18.38 -18.59
C GLN A 60 -3.86 -17.54 -17.39
N ALA A 61 -3.10 -17.61 -16.30
CA ALA A 61 -3.24 -16.73 -15.15
C ALA A 61 -2.06 -15.76 -15.06
N TYR A 62 -2.30 -14.56 -14.56
CA TYR A 62 -1.34 -13.46 -14.50
C TYR A 62 -1.37 -12.82 -13.12
N HIS A 63 -0.20 -12.65 -12.51
CA HIS A 63 -0.06 -11.86 -11.29
C HIS A 63 0.51 -10.49 -11.67
N LEU A 64 -0.28 -9.44 -11.48
CA LEU A 64 0.09 -8.04 -11.78
C LEU A 64 0.68 -7.39 -10.52
N VAL A 65 1.83 -7.89 -10.10
CA VAL A 65 2.58 -7.44 -8.92
C VAL A 65 4.03 -7.16 -9.32
N PRO A 66 4.77 -6.31 -8.59
CA PRO A 66 6.17 -6.07 -8.88
C PRO A 66 7.04 -7.32 -8.73
N GLU A 67 8.27 -7.23 -9.27
CA GLU A 67 9.33 -8.14 -8.85
C GLU A 67 9.62 -7.96 -7.35
N ARG A 68 10.04 -9.04 -6.70
CA ARG A 68 10.23 -9.06 -5.25
C ARG A 68 11.24 -8.00 -4.80
N GLU A 69 12.27 -7.79 -5.60
CA GLU A 69 13.35 -6.84 -5.39
C GLU A 69 12.87 -5.37 -5.48
N GLN A 70 11.70 -5.13 -6.08
CA GLN A 70 11.07 -3.80 -6.18
C GLN A 70 9.95 -3.60 -5.15
N SER A 71 9.64 -4.64 -4.38
CA SER A 71 8.66 -4.58 -3.28
C SER A 71 9.33 -4.02 -2.04
N ILE A 72 8.55 -3.34 -1.20
CA ILE A 72 9.01 -2.87 0.11
C ILE A 72 8.18 -3.51 1.22
N ASP A 73 8.77 -3.65 2.39
CA ASP A 73 8.00 -4.03 3.58
C ASP A 73 7.29 -2.82 4.21
N ILE A 74 6.43 -3.10 5.18
CA ILE A 74 5.63 -2.06 5.84
C ILE A 74 6.48 -1.09 6.68
N ASP A 75 7.59 -1.56 7.26
CA ASP A 75 8.49 -0.71 8.05
C ASP A 75 9.27 0.23 7.12
N GLU A 76 9.72 -0.26 5.96
CA GLU A 76 10.29 0.53 4.87
C GLU A 76 9.31 1.58 4.36
N PHE A 77 8.05 1.19 4.15
CA PHE A 77 7.00 2.11 3.74
C PHE A 77 6.80 3.26 4.73
N PHE A 78 6.79 2.98 6.04
CA PHE A 78 6.66 4.02 7.05
C PHE A 78 7.89 4.91 7.19
N ARG A 79 9.11 4.38 6.98
CA ARG A 79 10.31 5.22 6.84
C ARG A 79 10.22 6.17 5.65
N LEU A 80 9.78 5.66 4.49
CA LEU A 80 9.50 6.50 3.32
C LEU A 80 8.42 7.56 3.63
N LEU A 81 7.37 7.19 4.37
CA LEU A 81 6.30 8.10 4.75
C LEU A 81 6.82 9.23 5.63
N GLU A 82 7.61 8.93 6.65
CA GLU A 82 8.25 9.91 7.53
C GLU A 82 9.12 10.89 6.72
N GLU A 83 9.95 10.38 5.81
CA GLU A 83 10.80 11.20 4.94
C GLU A 83 10.01 12.11 3.99
N CYS A 84 8.88 11.64 3.45
CA CYS A 84 8.06 12.40 2.52
C CYS A 84 7.14 13.40 3.22
N HIS A 85 6.62 13.04 4.40
CA HIS A 85 5.74 13.87 5.21
C HIS A 85 6.50 14.99 5.91
N GLY A 86 7.75 14.75 6.32
CA GLY A 86 8.63 15.75 6.90
C GLY A 86 8.45 15.98 8.42
N TYR A 87 7.60 15.19 9.08
CA TYR A 87 7.48 15.17 10.53
C TYR A 87 7.74 13.76 11.06
N PRO A 88 8.39 13.62 12.23
CA PRO A 88 8.73 12.33 12.79
C PRO A 88 7.48 11.52 13.12
N LEU A 89 7.55 10.21 12.90
CA LEU A 89 6.52 9.25 13.30
C LEU A 89 7.12 8.20 14.23
N GLU A 90 6.50 8.00 15.39
CA GLU A 90 7.00 7.03 16.37
C GLU A 90 6.68 5.59 15.93
N SER A 91 7.71 4.76 15.80
CA SER A 91 7.57 3.31 15.65
C SER A 91 7.18 2.70 16.99
N LEU A 92 6.08 1.96 17.03
CA LEU A 92 5.56 1.35 18.26
C LEU A 92 5.27 -0.14 18.08
N PRO A 93 5.44 -0.95 19.14
CA PRO A 93 4.89 -2.30 19.17
C PRO A 93 3.39 -2.28 18.83
N TYR A 94 2.92 -3.25 18.05
CA TYR A 94 1.56 -3.25 17.49
C TYR A 94 0.46 -2.95 18.52
N ASN A 95 0.53 -3.56 19.72
CA ASN A 95 -0.47 -3.36 20.77
C ASN A 95 -0.40 -1.97 21.39
N GLU A 96 0.78 -1.36 21.48
CA GLU A 96 0.95 0.01 21.97
C GLU A 96 0.43 1.01 20.94
N TRP A 97 0.72 0.79 19.65
CA TRP A 97 0.15 1.55 18.55
C TRP A 97 -1.38 1.49 18.55
N LEU A 98 -1.96 0.28 18.67
CA LEU A 98 -3.41 0.10 18.72
C LEU A 98 -4.02 0.78 19.96
N SER A 99 -3.34 0.70 21.09
CA SER A 99 -3.78 1.40 22.31
C SER A 99 -3.76 2.92 22.12
N ARG A 100 -2.72 3.47 21.48
CA ARG A 100 -2.64 4.90 21.15
C ARG A 100 -3.77 5.32 20.20
N LEU A 101 -4.00 4.56 19.13
CA LEU A 101 -5.09 4.81 18.20
C LEU A 101 -6.45 4.82 18.91
N THR A 102 -6.73 3.81 19.73
CA THR A 102 -8.04 3.66 20.40
C THR A 102 -8.26 4.61 21.58
N ALA A 103 -7.19 5.14 22.17
CA ALA A 103 -7.24 6.13 23.24
C ALA A 103 -7.28 7.58 22.72
N ASP A 104 -7.11 7.80 21.42
CA ASP A 104 -7.14 9.13 20.83
C ASP A 104 -8.55 9.76 20.99
N PRO A 105 -8.67 10.95 21.59
CA PRO A 105 -9.96 11.62 21.75
C PRO A 105 -10.63 12.01 20.43
N HIS A 106 -9.88 12.05 19.31
CA HIS A 106 -10.35 12.34 17.96
C HIS A 106 -10.43 11.08 17.09
N LEU A 107 -10.56 9.89 17.71
CA LEU A 107 -10.68 8.63 16.99
C LEU A 107 -11.84 8.61 15.97
N ASP A 108 -12.93 9.31 16.26
CA ASP A 108 -14.10 9.44 15.38
C ASP A 108 -13.81 10.18 14.07
N GLU A 109 -12.78 11.03 14.06
CA GLU A 109 -12.28 11.74 12.87
C GLU A 109 -11.13 10.99 12.18
N ASN A 110 -10.58 9.95 12.82
CA ASN A 110 -9.40 9.24 12.31
C ASN A 110 -9.76 8.31 11.13
N ALA A 111 -8.97 8.38 10.06
CA ALA A 111 -9.18 7.58 8.85
C ALA A 111 -9.09 6.05 9.09
N LEU A 112 -8.47 5.61 10.18
CA LEU A 112 -8.37 4.21 10.57
C LEU A 112 -9.62 3.67 11.29
N LEU A 113 -10.55 4.52 11.72
CA LEU A 113 -11.76 4.10 12.43
C LEU A 113 -12.53 2.96 11.72
N PRO A 114 -12.80 3.04 10.40
CA PRO A 114 -13.52 1.96 9.69
C PRO A 114 -12.74 0.64 9.63
N LEU A 115 -11.42 0.69 9.81
CA LEU A 115 -10.53 -0.46 9.76
C LEU A 115 -10.31 -1.10 11.13
N LEU A 116 -10.74 -0.46 12.23
CA LEU A 116 -10.56 -0.97 13.60
C LEU A 116 -10.95 -2.43 13.78
N PRO A 117 -12.06 -2.97 13.22
CA PRO A 117 -12.38 -4.38 13.36
C PRO A 117 -11.25 -5.28 12.85
N MET A 118 -10.67 -4.95 11.69
CA MET A 118 -9.54 -5.69 11.12
C MET A 118 -8.26 -5.55 11.96
N LEU A 119 -8.05 -4.38 12.57
CA LEU A 119 -6.86 -4.04 13.34
C LEU A 119 -6.89 -4.60 14.78
N ALA A 120 -8.08 -4.69 15.39
CA ALA A 120 -8.23 -4.98 16.82
C ALA A 120 -8.81 -6.36 17.11
N GLU A 121 -9.65 -6.91 16.24
CA GLU A 121 -10.29 -8.22 16.46
C GLU A 121 -9.21 -9.31 16.50
N ARG A 122 -9.11 -10.04 17.61
CA ARG A 122 -8.18 -11.17 17.75
C ARG A 122 -8.75 -12.39 17.04
N VAL A 123 -8.06 -12.87 16.01
CA VAL A 123 -8.56 -13.94 15.13
C VAL A 123 -7.75 -15.22 15.21
N TYR A 124 -6.45 -15.15 15.50
CA TYR A 124 -5.60 -16.33 15.59
C TYR A 124 -4.44 -16.06 16.55
N GLN A 125 -4.24 -16.95 17.54
CA GLN A 125 -3.16 -16.85 18.53
C GLN A 125 -3.05 -15.46 19.20
N GLN A 126 -4.18 -14.84 19.56
CA GLN A 126 -4.23 -13.49 20.14
C GLN A 126 -3.70 -12.36 19.24
N ARG A 127 -3.60 -12.59 17.92
CA ARG A 127 -3.21 -11.61 16.91
C ARG A 127 -4.40 -11.20 16.06
N SER A 128 -4.37 -9.96 15.56
CA SER A 128 -5.39 -9.40 14.68
C SER A 128 -5.27 -9.91 13.24
N ARG A 129 -6.29 -9.64 12.42
CA ARG A 129 -6.25 -10.01 10.98
C ARG A 129 -5.06 -9.40 10.26
N TRP A 130 -4.65 -8.19 10.66
CA TRP A 130 -3.52 -7.53 10.02
C TRP A 130 -2.18 -8.07 10.52
N GLU A 131 -2.06 -8.35 11.83
CA GLU A 131 -0.85 -8.94 12.43
C GLU A 131 -0.52 -10.30 11.84
N VAL A 132 -1.52 -11.14 11.57
CA VAL A 132 -1.29 -12.52 11.06
C VAL A 132 -0.94 -12.54 9.57
N ASN A 133 -1.08 -11.42 8.88
CA ASN A 133 -0.78 -11.29 7.45
C ASN A 133 0.73 -11.07 7.22
N GLU A 134 1.55 -11.85 7.91
CA GLU A 134 3.02 -11.93 7.82
C GLU A 134 3.44 -13.05 6.85
N ASN A 135 4.69 -13.03 6.39
CA ASN A 135 5.23 -14.07 5.48
C ASN A 135 4.40 -14.22 4.19
N MET A 136 4.07 -13.08 3.59
CA MET A 136 3.33 -13.01 2.33
C MET A 136 3.97 -13.90 1.25
N PRO A 137 3.16 -14.60 0.44
CA PRO A 137 3.67 -15.42 -0.64
C PRO A 137 4.43 -14.57 -1.66
N ILE A 138 5.44 -15.17 -2.28
CA ILE A 138 6.07 -14.62 -3.47
C ILE A 138 5.27 -15.12 -4.66
N TYR A 139 4.77 -14.20 -5.47
CA TYR A 139 3.98 -14.53 -6.65
C TYR A 139 4.91 -14.79 -7.83
N ASP A 140 4.60 -15.85 -8.59
CA ASP A 140 5.24 -16.07 -9.88
C ASP A 140 4.66 -15.11 -10.93
N ILE A 141 5.52 -14.32 -11.55
CA ILE A 141 5.16 -13.31 -12.57
C ILE A 141 5.62 -13.70 -13.98
N GLN A 142 6.09 -14.93 -14.21
CA GLN A 142 6.61 -15.37 -15.51
C GLN A 142 5.65 -15.12 -16.67
N ASN A 143 4.37 -15.45 -16.49
CA ASN A 143 3.33 -15.18 -17.49
C ASN A 143 3.15 -13.68 -17.75
N THR A 144 3.12 -12.87 -16.69
CA THR A 144 2.99 -11.41 -16.79
C THR A 144 4.17 -10.81 -17.57
N ASN A 145 5.39 -11.14 -17.17
CA ASN A 145 6.60 -10.64 -17.84
C ASN A 145 6.65 -11.06 -19.31
N SER A 146 6.30 -12.32 -19.61
CA SER A 146 6.27 -12.81 -20.98
C SER A 146 5.23 -12.11 -21.85
N ALA A 147 4.03 -11.87 -21.31
CA ALA A 147 2.97 -11.17 -22.05
C ALA A 147 3.30 -9.69 -22.27
N LEU A 148 3.82 -9.00 -21.25
CA LEU A 148 4.16 -7.57 -21.35
C LEU A 148 5.38 -7.33 -22.25
N ALA A 149 6.36 -8.25 -22.29
CA ALA A 149 7.49 -8.17 -23.21
C ALA A 149 7.07 -8.25 -24.70
N ASN A 150 5.94 -8.91 -24.98
CA ASN A 150 5.38 -9.06 -26.32
C ASN A 150 4.31 -8.01 -26.65
N ALA A 151 4.01 -7.09 -25.73
CA ALA A 151 2.99 -6.07 -25.92
C ALA A 151 3.42 -5.05 -26.99
N ALA A 152 2.45 -4.60 -27.79
CA ALA A 152 2.70 -3.60 -28.83
C ALA A 152 3.15 -2.24 -28.25
N ASN A 153 2.69 -1.91 -27.04
CA ASN A 153 3.08 -0.71 -26.31
C ASN A 153 3.79 -1.11 -25.01
N PRO A 154 4.95 -0.50 -24.68
CA PRO A 154 5.60 -0.74 -23.40
C PRO A 154 4.70 -0.39 -22.22
N VAL A 155 4.64 -1.30 -21.25
CA VAL A 155 3.97 -1.07 -19.97
C VAL A 155 5.04 -0.86 -18.90
N HIS A 156 5.00 0.30 -18.24
CA HIS A 156 6.00 0.68 -17.26
C HIS A 156 5.45 0.54 -15.84
N PHE A 157 6.17 -0.21 -15.01
CA PHE A 157 5.92 -0.26 -13.58
C PHE A 157 6.71 0.86 -12.88
N THR A 158 6.08 1.53 -11.92
CA THR A 158 6.72 2.55 -11.07
C THR A 158 6.81 2.01 -9.64
N PRO A 159 8.02 1.68 -9.14
CA PRO A 159 8.21 1.21 -7.77
C PRO A 159 7.74 2.22 -6.72
N MET A 160 7.37 1.72 -5.54
CA MET A 160 7.07 2.58 -4.40
C MET A 160 8.36 3.23 -3.90
N GLY A 161 8.49 4.52 -4.20
CA GLY A 161 9.62 5.35 -3.80
C GLY A 161 9.17 6.74 -3.37
N LYS A 162 10.13 7.57 -2.96
CA LYS A 162 9.89 8.95 -2.48
C LYS A 162 9.03 9.78 -3.43
N GLU A 163 9.32 9.73 -4.72
CA GLU A 163 8.61 10.51 -5.74
C GLU A 163 7.14 10.08 -5.87
N LEU A 164 6.88 8.77 -5.93
CA LEU A 164 5.54 8.23 -6.05
C LEU A 164 4.72 8.49 -4.78
N LEU A 165 5.32 8.25 -3.61
CA LEU A 165 4.65 8.49 -2.33
C LEU A 165 4.34 9.98 -2.13
N SER A 166 5.24 10.88 -2.52
CA SER A 166 5.01 12.32 -2.45
C SER A 166 3.79 12.77 -3.27
N LYS A 167 3.57 12.18 -4.47
CA LYS A 167 2.37 12.44 -5.27
C LYS A 167 1.10 11.98 -4.55
N TYR A 168 1.12 10.79 -3.96
CA TYR A 168 -0.03 10.29 -3.18
C TYR A 168 -0.31 11.16 -1.95
N LEU A 169 0.71 11.60 -1.22
CA LEU A 169 0.53 12.51 -0.09
C LEU A 169 -0.03 13.86 -0.52
N ALA A 170 0.46 14.44 -1.62
CA ALA A 170 -0.07 15.69 -2.14
C ALA A 170 -1.57 15.60 -2.50
N TYR A 171 -2.03 14.41 -2.94
CA TYR A 171 -3.43 14.17 -3.25
C TYR A 171 -4.29 13.86 -2.00
N TYR A 172 -3.80 13.02 -1.09
CA TYR A 172 -4.56 12.57 0.09
C TYR A 172 -4.54 13.53 1.28
N LEU A 173 -3.50 14.36 1.38
CA LEU A 173 -3.30 15.38 2.40
C LEU A 173 -3.14 16.75 1.74
N PRO A 174 -4.17 17.26 1.04
CA PRO A 174 -4.09 18.60 0.47
C PRO A 174 -3.86 19.59 1.61
N LYS A 175 -2.90 20.51 1.43
CA LYS A 175 -2.66 21.58 2.39
C LYS A 175 -3.98 22.29 2.66
N SER A 176 -4.44 22.27 3.91
CA SER A 176 -5.59 23.06 4.35
C SER A 176 -5.36 24.49 3.87
N GLY A 177 -6.30 25.02 3.09
CA GLY A 177 -6.20 26.36 2.52
C GLY A 177 -5.85 27.39 3.59
N GLN A 178 -4.86 28.23 3.29
CA GLN A 178 -4.65 29.50 3.98
C GLN A 178 -5.85 30.42 3.77
#